data_AF-S8F0M2-F1
#
_entry.id   AF-S8F0M2-F1
#
_cell.length_a   1.000
_cell.length_b   1.000
_cell.length_c   1.000
_cell.angle_alpha   90.00
_cell.angle_beta   90.00
_cell.angle_gamma   90.00
#
_symmetry.space_group_name_H-M   'P 1'
#
loop_
_entity.id
_entity.type
_entity.pdbx_description
1 polymer ?
#
loop_
_entity_poly.entity_id
_entity_poly.type
_entity_poly.pdbx_seq_one_letter_code
_entity_poly.pdbx_strand_id
1 'polypeptide(L)'
;MNATHGFMEIHYGRNTSPSNPGSLAFHNSLLDRKPIVLTSLQGFRECRDLIFVSLYARVLHCLELVCECNDLEEYAASVTLEQLQDDCAKIVQRYADSKQVDLLRTARRNAEACEAGNVLGHKTNEHRDRTRSEASPQASTMAQSRQSDRRTPGGASGDMVFENAVLFIRDALLMRLLTDTIKTGDSGRLALLLKPLALFYRGTGRSNYAQELLYLIHNLTNVWPEPLRKIIMNNWLVNPTGKANSWVEVDLMQEHLNFWIKTVYKAHGSNRSWEWLVMISPCIDVLRRLASYMNPSLGALQGTKHAATSLDKDIRQLVSSLRSHRVYEFQPGRIIDDGTGQSAVVRDSITHVLQQLAEPLKEFNTAFAKLQSRCDNTPLLGEKYSTLGVGLSEPAPVAPQASNAVAPAPAVTVPAPATAAQASTEGTSPPESPPGSLPLAAADGDESDESGHDAPSESSASSSDGAPDLDSAEAESSGENLEDEDVDFDSPTCFSLDTAEDVALDMDGDFDF
;
A
#
# COMPACT_ATOMS: atom_id res chain seq x y z
N MET A 1 3.07 -1.84 -2.17
CA MET A 1 2.76 -1.94 -3.60
C MET A 1 1.52 -2.78 -3.93
N ASN A 2 1.49 -4.10 -3.67
CA ASN A 2 0.39 -4.98 -4.11
C ASN A 2 -1.01 -4.60 -3.60
N ALA A 3 -1.13 -4.12 -2.36
CA ALA A 3 -2.42 -3.69 -1.82
C ALA A 3 -2.97 -2.48 -2.59
N THR A 4 -2.12 -1.54 -2.99
CA THR A 4 -2.48 -0.39 -3.83
C THR A 4 -2.98 -0.86 -5.20
N HIS A 5 -2.30 -1.79 -5.85
CA HIS A 5 -2.78 -2.32 -7.14
C HIS A 5 -4.16 -2.99 -7.00
N GLY A 6 -4.37 -3.76 -5.92
CA GLY A 6 -5.66 -4.41 -5.67
C GLY A 6 -6.77 -3.42 -5.37
N PHE A 7 -6.42 -2.33 -4.67
CA PHE A 7 -7.33 -1.21 -4.46
C PHE A 7 -7.74 -0.55 -5.78
N MET A 8 -6.78 -0.29 -6.67
CA MET A 8 -7.03 0.31 -7.98
C MET A 8 -7.93 -0.58 -8.84
N GLU A 9 -7.66 -1.89 -8.92
CA GLU A 9 -8.51 -2.83 -9.68
C GLU A 9 -9.99 -2.81 -9.23
N ILE A 10 -10.23 -2.59 -7.94
CA ILE A 10 -11.59 -2.59 -7.37
C ILE A 10 -12.27 -1.23 -7.51
N HIS A 11 -11.56 -0.14 -7.20
CA HIS A 11 -12.15 1.19 -6.99
C HIS A 11 -11.90 2.17 -8.14
N TYR A 12 -11.07 1.82 -9.12
CA TYR A 12 -10.75 2.73 -10.21
C TYR A 12 -11.95 3.04 -11.10
N GLY A 13 -12.79 2.06 -11.36
CA GLY A 13 -13.90 2.20 -12.31
C GLY A 13 -13.43 2.04 -13.77
N ARG A 14 -14.36 1.72 -14.66
CA ARG A 14 -14.04 1.38 -16.06
C ARG A 14 -13.93 2.59 -16.97
N ASN A 15 -14.56 3.70 -16.60
CA ASN A 15 -14.57 4.92 -17.37
C ASN A 15 -14.72 6.15 -16.47
N THR A 16 -14.70 7.32 -17.10
CA THR A 16 -14.88 8.62 -16.45
C THR A 16 -16.35 9.07 -16.50
N SER A 17 -17.30 8.12 -16.51
CA SER A 17 -18.71 8.46 -16.64
C SER A 17 -19.19 9.30 -15.47
N PRO A 18 -19.95 10.39 -15.71
CA PRO A 18 -20.62 11.15 -14.65
C PRO A 18 -21.64 10.33 -13.84
N SER A 19 -22.04 9.16 -14.34
CA SER A 19 -22.87 8.21 -13.58
C SER A 19 -22.11 7.51 -12.44
N ASN A 20 -20.78 7.55 -12.44
CA ASN A 20 -19.92 7.02 -11.39
C ASN A 20 -18.95 8.09 -10.82
N PRO A 21 -19.50 9.16 -10.22
CA PRO A 21 -18.71 10.31 -9.78
C PRO A 21 -17.77 9.99 -8.59
N GLY A 22 -18.02 8.87 -7.91
CA GLY A 22 -17.18 8.36 -6.82
C GLY A 22 -16.11 7.35 -7.26
N SER A 23 -15.81 7.20 -8.55
CA SER A 23 -14.72 6.32 -9.02
C SER A 23 -13.38 7.06 -9.07
N LEU A 24 -12.26 6.35 -8.92
CA LEU A 24 -10.95 7.01 -9.05
C LEU A 24 -10.67 7.44 -10.50
N ALA A 25 -11.21 6.77 -11.52
CA ALA A 25 -11.09 7.20 -12.90
C ALA A 25 -11.75 8.57 -13.11
N PHE A 26 -12.96 8.77 -12.56
CA PHE A 26 -13.62 10.07 -12.57
C PHE A 26 -12.80 11.14 -11.82
N HIS A 27 -12.30 10.82 -10.63
CA HIS A 27 -11.45 11.73 -9.86
C HIS A 27 -10.14 12.06 -10.60
N ASN A 28 -9.49 11.08 -11.23
CA ASN A 28 -8.25 11.28 -11.98
C ASN A 28 -8.44 12.21 -13.16
N SER A 29 -9.55 12.02 -13.90
CA SER A 29 -9.96 12.89 -15.01
C SER A 29 -10.29 14.29 -14.52
N LEU A 30 -11.02 14.41 -13.41
CA LEU A 30 -11.38 15.71 -12.84
C LEU A 30 -10.15 16.52 -12.41
N LEU A 31 -9.10 15.86 -11.93
CA LEU A 31 -7.85 16.49 -11.52
C LEU A 31 -6.86 16.73 -12.68
N ASP A 32 -7.26 16.51 -13.94
CA ASP A 32 -6.42 16.65 -15.14
C ASP A 32 -5.09 15.87 -15.05
N ARG A 33 -5.10 14.71 -14.36
CA ARG A 33 -3.93 13.86 -14.20
C ARG A 33 -3.76 12.93 -15.39
N LYS A 34 -2.52 12.45 -15.61
CA LYS A 34 -2.23 11.47 -16.67
C LYS A 34 -3.17 10.26 -16.55
N PRO A 35 -3.77 9.79 -17.65
CA PRO A 35 -4.64 8.62 -17.62
C PRO A 35 -3.91 7.40 -17.07
N ILE A 36 -4.52 6.72 -16.10
CA ILE A 36 -4.01 5.47 -15.55
C ILE A 36 -4.66 4.30 -16.29
N VAL A 37 -3.83 3.41 -16.85
CA VAL A 37 -4.27 2.19 -17.54
C VAL A 37 -3.95 0.99 -16.66
N LEU A 38 -4.98 0.35 -16.08
CA LEU A 38 -4.83 -0.72 -15.07
C LEU A 38 -3.98 -1.93 -15.49
N THR A 39 -3.77 -2.14 -16.80
CA THR A 39 -3.04 -3.30 -17.33
C THR A 39 -1.52 -3.13 -17.37
N SER A 40 -0.98 -1.93 -17.17
CA SER A 40 0.47 -1.69 -17.10
C SER A 40 0.95 -1.65 -15.65
N LEU A 41 2.24 -1.87 -15.39
CA LEU A 41 2.84 -1.54 -14.09
C LEU A 41 2.81 -0.02 -13.95
N GLN A 42 1.83 0.52 -13.20
CA GLN A 42 1.80 1.96 -12.93
C GLN A 42 2.74 2.29 -11.78
N GLY A 43 3.25 3.52 -11.79
CA GLY A 43 3.95 4.07 -10.67
C GLY A 43 3.10 3.96 -9.40
N PHE A 44 3.67 3.29 -8.40
CA PHE A 44 3.01 3.01 -7.13
C PHE A 44 2.61 4.31 -6.41
N ARG A 45 3.42 5.36 -6.55
CA ARG A 45 3.21 6.67 -5.92
C ARG A 45 1.97 7.35 -6.47
N GLU A 46 1.84 7.44 -7.78
CA GLU A 46 0.72 8.09 -8.48
C GLU A 46 -0.61 7.46 -8.08
N CYS A 47 -0.68 6.12 -8.05
CA CYS A 47 -1.85 5.39 -7.61
C CYS A 47 -2.16 5.65 -6.13
N ARG A 48 -1.15 5.57 -5.25
CA ARG A 48 -1.32 5.81 -3.81
C ARG A 48 -1.78 7.24 -3.53
N ASP A 49 -1.20 8.22 -4.21
CA ASP A 49 -1.48 9.63 -4.00
C ASP A 49 -2.86 10.00 -4.51
N LEU A 50 -3.31 9.41 -5.63
CA LEU A 50 -4.70 9.53 -6.08
C LEU A 50 -5.70 8.94 -5.07
N ILE A 51 -5.41 7.77 -4.49
CA ILE A 51 -6.25 7.15 -3.46
C ILE A 51 -6.35 8.07 -2.24
N PHE A 52 -5.22 8.61 -1.76
CA PHE A 52 -5.20 9.43 -0.55
C PHE A 52 -5.79 10.83 -0.75
N VAL A 53 -5.53 11.51 -1.86
CA VAL A 53 -6.18 12.79 -2.17
C VAL A 53 -7.70 12.61 -2.28
N SER A 54 -8.15 11.53 -2.93
CA SER A 54 -9.56 11.14 -2.95
C SER A 54 -10.11 10.87 -1.55
N LEU A 55 -9.39 10.13 -0.70
CA LEU A 55 -9.79 9.87 0.69
C LEU A 55 -9.94 11.17 1.49
N TYR A 56 -8.99 12.11 1.41
CA TYR A 56 -9.05 13.36 2.16
C TYR A 56 -10.28 14.18 1.77
N ALA A 57 -10.53 14.34 0.47
CA ALA A 57 -11.72 15.03 -0.01
C ALA A 57 -13.02 14.37 0.48
N ARG A 58 -13.07 13.03 0.51
CA ARG A 58 -14.22 12.28 1.01
C ARG A 58 -14.44 12.46 2.50
N VAL A 59 -13.38 12.38 3.31
CA VAL A 59 -13.47 12.55 4.76
C VAL A 59 -13.91 13.96 5.11
N LEU A 60 -13.35 14.98 4.45
CA LEU A 60 -13.76 16.38 4.64
C LEU A 60 -15.21 16.62 4.25
N HIS A 61 -15.65 16.08 3.11
CA HIS A 61 -17.05 16.20 2.72
C HIS A 61 -18.00 15.41 3.66
N CYS A 62 -17.59 14.23 4.15
CA CYS A 62 -18.36 13.51 5.16
C CYS A 62 -18.43 14.29 6.48
N LEU A 63 -17.38 15.03 6.83
CA LEU A 63 -17.37 15.91 7.99
C LEU A 63 -18.41 17.02 7.83
N GLU A 64 -18.48 17.69 6.66
CA GLU A 64 -19.53 18.68 6.34
C GLU A 64 -20.95 18.14 6.59
N LEU A 65 -21.19 16.89 6.19
CA LEU A 65 -22.48 16.22 6.38
C LEU A 65 -22.77 15.84 7.84
N VAL A 66 -21.75 15.60 8.65
CA VAL A 66 -21.90 15.21 10.06
C VAL A 66 -22.05 16.42 10.97
N CYS A 67 -21.28 17.49 10.74
CA CYS A 67 -21.38 18.77 11.45
C CYS A 67 -22.58 19.61 10.97
N GLU A 68 -23.21 19.24 9.86
CA GLU A 68 -24.23 20.04 9.17
C GLU A 68 -23.73 21.47 8.84
N CYS A 69 -22.43 21.57 8.52
CA CYS A 69 -21.73 22.83 8.28
C CYS A 69 -21.33 22.94 6.80
N ASN A 70 -21.53 24.14 6.23
CA ASN A 70 -21.19 24.42 4.82
C ASN A 70 -19.75 24.91 4.65
N ASP A 71 -19.11 25.34 5.73
CA ASP A 71 -17.75 25.84 5.77
C ASP A 71 -16.98 25.18 6.93
N LEU A 72 -15.92 24.46 6.57
CA LEU A 72 -15.08 23.76 7.55
C LEU A 72 -14.16 24.72 8.32
N GLU A 73 -13.93 25.94 7.82
CA GLU A 73 -13.13 26.94 8.54
C GLU A 73 -13.85 27.43 9.81
N GLU A 74 -15.17 27.65 9.72
CA GLU A 74 -16.01 28.01 10.87
C GLU A 74 -16.06 26.87 11.90
N TYR A 75 -16.15 25.63 11.43
CA TYR A 75 -16.08 24.45 12.28
C TYR A 75 -14.71 24.34 12.97
N ALA A 76 -13.61 24.49 12.22
CA ALA A 76 -12.26 24.43 12.76
C ALA A 76 -11.99 25.50 13.82
N ALA A 77 -12.61 26.69 13.70
CA ALA A 77 -12.46 27.77 14.66
C ALA A 77 -13.14 27.51 16.01
N SER A 78 -14.13 26.62 16.08
CA SER A 78 -15.01 26.43 17.24
C SER A 78 -15.00 25.02 17.83
N VAL A 79 -14.48 24.03 17.10
CA VAL A 79 -14.51 22.62 17.48
C VAL A 79 -13.57 22.32 18.66
N THR A 80 -14.04 21.51 19.61
CA THR A 80 -13.19 20.92 20.66
C THR A 80 -12.66 19.56 20.22
N LEU A 81 -11.56 19.09 20.82
CA LEU A 81 -11.04 17.75 20.50
C LEU A 81 -12.08 16.64 20.74
N GLU A 82 -12.88 16.76 21.80
CA GLU A 82 -13.96 15.82 22.14
C GLU A 82 -15.04 15.80 21.06
N GLN A 83 -15.49 16.98 20.62
CA GLN A 83 -16.48 17.11 19.54
C GLN A 83 -15.95 16.52 18.23
N LEU A 84 -14.68 16.80 17.90
CA LEU A 84 -14.04 16.25 16.71
C LEU A 84 -13.98 14.72 16.76
N GLN A 85 -13.67 14.12 17.91
CA GLN A 85 -13.65 12.67 18.10
C GLN A 85 -15.04 12.05 17.89
N ASP A 86 -16.08 12.68 18.44
CA ASP A 86 -17.47 12.25 18.25
C ASP A 86 -17.89 12.34 16.78
N ASP A 87 -17.53 13.41 16.09
CA ASP A 87 -17.84 13.58 14.66
C ASP A 87 -17.06 12.61 13.78
N CYS A 88 -15.78 12.34 14.09
CA CYS A 88 -15.03 11.26 13.45
C CYS A 88 -15.68 9.88 13.66
N ALA A 89 -16.17 9.59 14.87
CA ALA A 89 -16.87 8.34 15.16
C ALA A 89 -18.16 8.22 14.33
N LYS A 90 -18.94 9.31 14.20
CA LYS A 90 -20.11 9.36 13.33
C LYS A 90 -19.75 9.12 11.86
N ILE A 91 -18.64 9.69 11.35
CA ILE A 91 -18.17 9.46 9.98
C ILE A 91 -17.91 7.97 9.75
N VAL A 92 -17.16 7.32 10.65
CA VAL A 92 -16.86 5.89 10.53
C VAL A 92 -18.14 5.05 10.58
N GLN A 93 -19.04 5.34 11.52
CA GLN A 93 -20.29 4.61 11.68
C GLN A 93 -21.20 4.75 10.45
N ARG A 94 -21.31 5.95 9.88
CA ARG A 94 -22.22 6.25 8.76
C ARG A 94 -21.64 5.88 7.41
N TYR A 95 -20.35 6.13 7.19
CA TYR A 95 -19.73 6.12 5.86
C TYR A 95 -18.59 5.11 5.68
N ALA A 96 -18.28 4.29 6.69
CA ALA A 96 -17.29 3.20 6.56
C ALA A 96 -17.84 1.81 6.98
N ASP A 97 -19.12 1.70 7.35
CA ASP A 97 -19.74 0.44 7.74
C ASP A 97 -20.26 -0.35 6.53
N SER A 98 -19.62 -1.47 6.21
CA SER A 98 -20.02 -2.33 5.09
C SER A 98 -21.33 -3.08 5.33
N LYS A 99 -21.83 -3.18 6.58
CA LYS A 99 -23.14 -3.79 6.84
C LYS A 99 -24.26 -3.02 6.16
N GLN A 100 -24.16 -1.69 6.12
CA GLN A 100 -25.14 -0.85 5.42
C GLN A 100 -25.19 -1.17 3.92
N VAL A 101 -24.03 -1.41 3.32
CA VAL A 101 -23.91 -1.80 1.91
C VAL A 101 -24.58 -3.15 1.66
N ASP A 102 -24.36 -4.14 2.53
CA ASP A 102 -25.01 -5.45 2.41
C ASP A 102 -26.53 -5.38 2.56
N LEU A 103 -27.02 -4.55 3.49
CA LEU A 103 -28.46 -4.29 3.66
C LEU A 103 -29.08 -3.67 2.40
N LEU A 104 -28.46 -2.63 1.84
CA LEU A 104 -28.92 -1.97 0.61
C LEU A 104 -28.91 -2.94 -0.58
N ARG A 105 -27.84 -3.72 -0.73
CA ARG A 105 -27.72 -4.75 -1.78
C ARG A 105 -28.76 -5.86 -1.63
N THR A 106 -29.05 -6.28 -0.41
CA THR A 106 -30.07 -7.30 -0.12
C THR A 106 -31.47 -6.77 -0.40
N ALA A 107 -31.76 -5.53 0.03
CA ALA A 107 -33.04 -4.88 -0.26
C ALA A 107 -33.30 -4.77 -1.77
N ARG A 108 -32.28 -4.35 -2.54
CA ARG A 108 -32.35 -4.30 -4.00
C ARG A 108 -32.60 -5.68 -4.64
N ARG A 109 -31.84 -6.71 -4.26
CA ARG A 109 -32.06 -8.07 -4.76
C ARG A 109 -33.47 -8.58 -4.46
N ASN A 110 -34.00 -8.27 -3.28
CA ASN A 110 -35.36 -8.66 -2.89
C ASN A 110 -36.42 -7.91 -3.71
N ALA A 111 -36.23 -6.61 -3.96
CA ALA A 111 -37.15 -5.84 -4.80
C ALA A 111 -37.16 -6.34 -6.25
N GLU A 112 -35.99 -6.60 -6.84
CA GLU A 112 -35.84 -7.20 -8.18
C GLU A 112 -36.54 -8.57 -8.27
N ALA A 113 -36.43 -9.39 -7.22
CA ALA A 113 -37.11 -10.68 -7.15
C ALA A 113 -38.65 -10.54 -7.06
N CYS A 114 -39.14 -9.58 -6.27
CA CYS A 114 -40.57 -9.28 -6.17
C CYS A 114 -41.14 -8.77 -7.50
N GLU A 115 -40.42 -7.91 -8.20
CA GLU A 115 -40.81 -7.42 -9.53
C GLU A 115 -40.85 -8.56 -10.55
N ALA A 116 -39.83 -9.42 -10.58
CA ALA A 116 -39.81 -10.59 -11.45
C ALA A 116 -40.98 -11.56 -11.17
N GLY A 117 -41.30 -11.78 -9.88
CA GLY A 117 -42.45 -12.58 -9.45
C GLY A 117 -43.79 -11.98 -9.89
N ASN A 118 -43.96 -10.66 -9.78
CA ASN A 118 -45.17 -9.96 -10.22
C ASN A 118 -45.34 -10.01 -11.75
N VAL A 119 -44.27 -9.90 -12.52
CA VAL A 119 -44.29 -10.01 -13.98
C VAL A 119 -44.70 -11.43 -14.43
N LEU A 120 -44.20 -12.46 -13.75
CA LEU A 120 -44.61 -13.85 -14.01
C LEU A 120 -46.09 -14.09 -13.64
N GLY A 121 -46.54 -13.57 -12.49
CA GLY A 121 -47.95 -13.63 -12.07
C GLY A 121 -48.90 -12.97 -13.07
N HIS A 122 -48.53 -11.80 -13.59
CA HIS A 122 -49.34 -11.09 -14.58
C HIS A 122 -49.44 -11.85 -15.92
N LYS A 123 -48.34 -12.45 -16.38
CA LYS A 123 -48.33 -13.32 -17.59
C LYS A 123 -49.20 -14.57 -17.41
N THR A 124 -49.22 -15.16 -16.21
CA THR A 124 -50.10 -16.32 -15.94
C THR A 124 -51.58 -15.95 -15.88
N ASN A 125 -51.93 -14.77 -15.38
CA ASN A 125 -53.31 -14.28 -15.39
C ASN A 125 -53.77 -13.86 -16.79
N GLU A 126 -52.91 -13.25 -17.61
CA GLU A 126 -53.24 -12.94 -19.01
C GLU A 126 -53.49 -14.20 -19.85
N HIS A 127 -52.79 -15.30 -19.59
CA HIS A 127 -53.07 -16.58 -20.26
C HIS A 127 -54.38 -17.23 -19.79
N ARG A 128 -54.78 -16.98 -18.54
CA ARG A 128 -56.02 -17.49 -17.96
C ARG A 128 -57.25 -16.67 -18.36
N ASP A 129 -57.09 -15.38 -18.66
CA ASP A 129 -58.17 -14.53 -19.21
C ASP A 129 -58.34 -14.69 -20.74
N ARG A 130 -57.26 -15.01 -21.47
CA ARG A 130 -57.35 -15.32 -22.92
C ARG A 130 -58.09 -16.62 -23.23
N THR A 131 -58.29 -17.51 -22.26
CA THR A 131 -59.12 -18.72 -22.44
C THR A 131 -60.61 -18.50 -22.15
N ARG A 132 -61.04 -17.27 -21.82
CA ARG A 132 -62.45 -16.94 -21.54
C ARG A 132 -63.12 -16.01 -22.57
N SER A 133 -62.40 -15.50 -23.56
CA SER A 133 -62.96 -14.57 -24.55
C SER A 133 -62.55 -14.94 -25.98
N GLU A 134 -63.09 -16.06 -26.48
CA GLU A 134 -63.15 -16.34 -27.92
C GLU A 134 -64.58 -16.08 -28.44
N ALA A 135 -64.80 -14.88 -28.96
CA ALA A 135 -65.86 -14.62 -29.94
C ALA A 135 -65.49 -13.43 -30.85
N SER A 136 -65.07 -13.78 -32.07
CA SER A 136 -65.07 -13.01 -33.34
C SER A 136 -63.94 -12.00 -33.63
N PRO A 137 -63.34 -12.04 -34.86
CA PRO A 137 -62.27 -11.14 -35.29
C PRO A 137 -62.77 -10.07 -36.29
N GLN A 138 -62.12 -8.90 -36.33
CA GLN A 138 -61.75 -8.21 -37.57
C GLN A 138 -60.92 -6.92 -37.34
N ALA A 139 -60.05 -6.68 -38.34
CA ALA A 139 -59.43 -5.41 -38.76
C ALA A 139 -58.10 -4.95 -38.11
N SER A 140 -57.04 -5.23 -38.89
CA SER A 140 -55.84 -4.44 -39.19
C SER A 140 -55.74 -3.01 -38.64
N THR A 141 -54.55 -2.60 -38.19
CA THR A 141 -53.76 -1.48 -38.77
C THR A 141 -52.36 -1.43 -38.15
N MET A 142 -51.36 -1.18 -39.00
CA MET A 142 -49.96 -0.90 -38.66
C MET A 142 -49.83 0.27 -37.67
N ALA A 143 -49.05 0.09 -36.60
CA ALA A 143 -48.43 1.19 -35.88
C ALA A 143 -47.02 0.78 -35.47
N GLN A 144 -46.09 1.65 -35.84
CA GLN A 144 -44.65 1.44 -35.85
C GLN A 144 -44.07 1.29 -34.44
N SER A 145 -43.13 0.36 -34.34
CA SER A 145 -42.18 0.17 -33.25
C SER A 145 -41.44 1.48 -32.92
N ARG A 146 -41.87 2.13 -31.84
CA ARG A 146 -41.04 3.04 -31.03
C ARG A 146 -41.33 2.75 -29.57
N GLN A 147 -40.83 1.61 -29.10
CA GLN A 147 -40.79 1.31 -27.68
C GLN A 147 -39.45 1.85 -27.16
N SER A 148 -39.40 3.16 -26.92
CA SER A 148 -38.40 3.70 -26.02
C SER A 148 -38.71 3.15 -24.63
N ASP A 149 -37.72 2.47 -24.05
CA ASP A 149 -37.70 2.00 -22.67
C ASP A 149 -37.97 3.15 -21.70
N ARG A 150 -39.24 3.42 -21.43
CA ARG A 150 -39.67 4.07 -20.19
C ARG A 150 -39.68 2.98 -19.12
N ARG A 151 -38.52 2.76 -18.50
CA ARG A 151 -38.49 2.16 -17.16
C ARG A 151 -39.25 3.11 -16.24
N THR A 152 -40.46 2.72 -15.88
CA THR A 152 -41.24 3.34 -14.80
C THR A 152 -40.39 3.29 -13.52
N PRO A 153 -40.29 4.38 -12.72
CA PRO A 153 -39.56 4.36 -11.46
C PRO A 153 -40.37 3.60 -10.41
N GLY A 154 -40.14 2.30 -10.32
CA GLY A 154 -40.52 1.45 -9.20
C GLY A 154 -39.66 0.19 -9.28
N GLY A 155 -38.97 -0.27 -8.23
CA GLY A 155 -39.01 0.08 -6.81
C GLY A 155 -37.74 0.74 -6.23
N ALA A 156 -37.97 1.62 -5.27
CA ALA A 156 -36.96 2.36 -4.51
C ALA A 156 -36.15 1.45 -3.56
N SER A 157 -35.11 0.78 -4.04
CA SER A 157 -34.19 0.04 -3.15
C SER A 157 -32.75 0.02 -3.67
N GLY A 158 -31.81 0.39 -2.80
CA GLY A 158 -30.37 0.47 -3.08
C GLY A 158 -29.90 1.84 -3.62
N ASP A 159 -28.59 2.06 -3.60
CA ASP A 159 -27.90 3.22 -4.19
C ASP A 159 -26.47 2.81 -4.54
N MET A 160 -26.21 2.53 -5.82
CA MET A 160 -24.89 2.02 -6.25
C MET A 160 -23.75 3.00 -6.01
N VAL A 161 -23.99 4.30 -6.11
CA VAL A 161 -22.94 5.31 -5.91
C VAL A 161 -22.60 5.42 -4.44
N PHE A 162 -23.61 5.51 -3.57
CA PHE A 162 -23.41 5.54 -2.12
C PHE A 162 -22.76 4.25 -1.61
N GLU A 163 -23.25 3.09 -2.05
CA GLU A 163 -22.69 1.77 -1.70
C GLU A 163 -21.19 1.68 -2.04
N ASN A 164 -20.82 2.08 -3.26
CA ASN A 164 -19.43 2.07 -3.69
C ASN A 164 -18.59 3.06 -2.88
N ALA A 165 -19.12 4.24 -2.57
CA ALA A 165 -18.43 5.27 -1.79
C ALA A 165 -18.16 4.84 -0.34
N VAL A 166 -19.09 4.13 0.30
CA VAL A 166 -18.89 3.58 1.66
C VAL A 166 -17.77 2.54 1.67
N LEU A 167 -17.76 1.61 0.70
CA LEU A 167 -16.68 0.63 0.57
C LEU A 167 -15.33 1.30 0.30
N PHE A 168 -15.31 2.36 -0.50
CA PHE A 168 -14.09 3.14 -0.76
C PHE A 168 -13.49 3.69 0.53
N ILE A 169 -14.27 4.42 1.36
CA ILE A 169 -13.75 5.00 2.59
C ILE A 169 -13.21 3.90 3.51
N ARG A 170 -13.97 2.82 3.71
CA ARG A 170 -13.53 1.71 4.56
C ARG A 170 -12.18 1.15 4.12
N ASP A 171 -12.03 0.83 2.83
CA ASP A 171 -10.82 0.23 2.31
C ASP A 171 -9.65 1.23 2.31
N ALA A 172 -9.91 2.50 1.99
CA ALA A 172 -8.88 3.54 1.93
C ALA A 172 -8.39 3.92 3.33
N LEU A 173 -9.26 3.91 4.34
CA LEU A 173 -8.88 4.07 5.75
C LEU A 173 -7.98 2.92 6.22
N LEU A 174 -8.20 1.68 5.77
CA LEU A 174 -7.29 0.57 6.07
C LEU A 174 -5.88 0.83 5.50
N MET A 175 -5.79 1.31 4.26
CA MET A 175 -4.52 1.67 3.62
C MET A 175 -3.82 2.85 4.32
N ARG A 176 -4.59 3.87 4.72
CA ARG A 176 -4.08 5.01 5.45
C ARG A 176 -3.57 4.62 6.83
N LEU A 177 -4.34 3.82 7.56
CA LEU A 177 -3.98 3.30 8.86
C LEU A 177 -2.70 2.47 8.81
N LEU A 178 -2.51 1.64 7.77
CA LEU A 178 -1.25 0.92 7.56
C LEU A 178 -0.06 1.89 7.41
N THR A 179 -0.19 2.91 6.58
CA THR A 179 0.87 3.91 6.38
C THR A 179 1.20 4.67 7.66
N ASP A 180 0.20 5.14 8.40
CA ASP A 180 0.40 5.86 9.66
C ASP A 180 1.01 4.94 10.74
N THR A 181 0.61 3.67 10.77
CA THR A 181 1.17 2.66 11.69
C THR A 181 2.65 2.42 11.43
N ILE A 182 3.05 2.29 10.16
CA ILE A 182 4.45 2.15 9.78
C ILE A 182 5.23 3.40 10.17
N LYS A 183 4.75 4.59 9.76
CA LYS A 183 5.43 5.87 10.03
C LYS A 183 5.63 6.13 11.51
N THR A 184 4.69 5.73 12.35
CA THR A 184 4.77 5.89 13.81
C THR A 184 5.61 4.82 14.51
N GLY A 185 6.05 3.77 13.81
CA GLY A 185 6.84 2.69 14.39
C GLY A 185 6.03 1.72 15.26
N ASP A 186 4.70 1.67 15.12
CA ASP A 186 3.83 0.86 15.99
C ASP A 186 3.66 -0.56 15.43
N SER A 187 4.65 -1.42 15.67
CA SER A 187 4.58 -2.84 15.25
C SER A 187 3.43 -3.60 15.92
N GLY A 188 3.00 -3.20 17.13
CA GLY A 188 1.87 -3.82 17.83
C GLY A 188 0.56 -3.62 17.06
N ARG A 189 0.30 -2.39 16.61
CA ARG A 189 -0.83 -2.07 15.73
C ARG A 189 -0.69 -2.72 14.36
N LEU A 190 0.53 -2.83 13.83
CA LEU A 190 0.78 -3.55 12.57
C LEU A 190 0.31 -5.01 12.65
N ALA A 191 0.57 -5.69 13.77
CA ALA A 191 0.10 -7.06 13.99
C ALA A 191 -1.44 -7.18 13.98
N LEU A 192 -2.17 -6.16 14.46
CA LEU A 192 -3.63 -6.13 14.39
C LEU A 192 -4.13 -5.98 12.95
N LEU A 193 -3.39 -5.24 12.11
CA LEU A 193 -3.73 -5.01 10.70
C LEU A 193 -3.51 -6.23 9.81
N LEU A 194 -2.71 -7.22 10.23
CA LEU A 194 -2.44 -8.41 9.40
C LEU A 194 -3.71 -9.15 9.01
N LYS A 195 -4.70 -9.25 9.92
CA LYS A 195 -5.97 -9.94 9.65
C LYS A 195 -6.81 -9.25 8.56
N PRO A 196 -7.18 -7.96 8.68
CA PRO A 196 -7.91 -7.28 7.61
C PRO A 196 -7.10 -7.20 6.32
N LEU A 197 -5.77 -7.08 6.38
CA LEU A 197 -4.92 -7.11 5.18
C LEU A 197 -4.94 -8.48 4.48
N ALA A 198 -4.87 -9.58 5.21
CA ALA A 198 -4.94 -10.93 4.61
C ALA A 198 -6.27 -11.14 3.88
N LEU A 199 -7.38 -10.68 4.45
CA LEU A 199 -8.70 -10.72 3.82
C LEU A 199 -8.74 -9.83 2.57
N PHE A 200 -8.20 -8.62 2.66
CA PHE A 200 -8.12 -7.69 1.54
C PHE A 200 -7.28 -8.26 0.38
N TYR A 201 -6.09 -8.81 0.66
CA TYR A 201 -5.24 -9.45 -0.34
C TYR A 201 -5.96 -10.62 -1.02
N ARG A 202 -6.59 -11.52 -0.28
CA ARG A 202 -7.31 -12.63 -0.90
C ARG A 202 -8.51 -12.15 -1.72
N GLY A 203 -9.23 -11.15 -1.22
CA GLY A 203 -10.42 -10.61 -1.89
C GLY A 203 -10.11 -9.77 -3.13
N THR A 204 -8.87 -9.33 -3.27
CA THR A 204 -8.31 -8.70 -4.48
C THR A 204 -7.58 -9.72 -5.37
N GLY A 205 -7.60 -11.03 -5.08
CA GLY A 205 -6.93 -12.04 -5.91
C GLY A 205 -5.43 -12.22 -5.65
N ARG A 206 -4.86 -11.55 -4.63
CA ARG A 206 -3.47 -11.67 -4.20
C ARG A 206 -3.30 -12.80 -3.18
N SER A 207 -3.67 -14.01 -3.59
CA SER A 207 -3.74 -15.18 -2.71
C SER A 207 -2.40 -15.56 -2.07
N ASN A 208 -1.27 -15.37 -2.77
CA ASN A 208 0.06 -15.63 -2.21
C ASN A 208 0.34 -14.72 -1.02
N TYR A 209 0.10 -13.41 -1.16
CA TYR A 209 0.26 -12.46 -0.05
C TYR A 209 -0.67 -12.77 1.13
N ALA A 210 -1.92 -13.14 0.84
CA ALA A 210 -2.85 -13.56 1.89
C ALA A 210 -2.37 -14.81 2.64
N GLN A 211 -1.79 -15.76 1.92
CA GLN A 211 -1.23 -17.00 2.48
C GLN A 211 -0.01 -16.71 3.36
N GLU A 212 0.92 -15.87 2.89
CA GLU A 212 2.09 -15.48 3.69
C GLU A 212 1.68 -14.74 4.97
N LEU A 213 0.70 -13.83 4.89
CA LEU A 213 0.16 -13.20 6.09
C LEU A 213 -0.49 -14.20 7.05
N LEU A 214 -1.14 -15.26 6.54
CA LEU A 214 -1.72 -16.30 7.39
C LEU A 214 -0.63 -17.11 8.11
N TYR A 215 0.46 -17.45 7.43
CA TYR A 215 1.63 -18.06 8.08
C TYR A 215 2.22 -17.15 9.15
N LEU A 216 2.38 -15.85 8.86
CA LEU A 216 2.91 -14.88 9.80
C LEU A 216 2.01 -14.74 11.04
N ILE A 217 0.69 -14.62 10.85
CA ILE A 217 -0.28 -14.59 11.94
C ILE A 217 -0.19 -15.86 12.77
N HIS A 218 -0.18 -17.03 12.13
CA HIS A 218 -0.10 -18.32 12.83
C HIS A 218 1.20 -18.44 13.63
N ASN A 219 2.32 -18.01 13.07
CA ASN A 219 3.61 -18.03 13.72
C ASN A 219 3.67 -17.11 14.93
N LEU A 220 3.23 -15.86 14.79
CA LEU A 220 3.16 -14.89 15.89
C LEU A 220 2.27 -15.37 17.04
N THR A 221 1.16 -16.03 16.72
CA THR A 221 0.14 -16.42 17.70
C THR A 221 0.39 -17.77 18.36
N ASN A 222 0.89 -18.76 17.61
CA ASN A 222 0.91 -20.16 18.07
C ASN A 222 2.30 -20.82 18.05
N VAL A 223 3.22 -20.39 17.18
CA VAL A 223 4.47 -21.14 16.95
C VAL A 223 5.65 -20.51 17.67
N TRP A 224 5.83 -19.19 17.53
CA TRP A 224 7.01 -18.52 18.06
C TRP A 224 6.92 -18.34 19.57
N PRO A 225 7.97 -18.75 20.31
CA PRO A 225 8.03 -18.51 21.75
C PRO A 225 8.12 -17.01 22.02
N GLU A 226 7.68 -16.59 23.20
CA GLU A 226 7.59 -15.17 23.56
C GLU A 226 8.90 -14.37 23.35
N PRO A 227 10.09 -14.89 23.71
CA PRO A 227 11.34 -14.17 23.44
C PRO A 227 11.58 -13.91 21.95
N LEU A 228 11.32 -14.90 21.08
CA LEU A 228 11.48 -14.76 19.64
C LEU A 228 10.46 -13.78 19.07
N ARG A 229 9.19 -13.88 19.49
CA ARG A 229 8.15 -12.92 19.08
C ARG A 229 8.55 -11.49 19.46
N LYS A 230 9.08 -11.27 20.66
CA LYS A 230 9.55 -9.94 21.08
C LYS A 230 10.67 -9.42 20.19
N ILE A 231 11.64 -10.27 19.85
CA ILE A 231 12.73 -9.89 18.92
C ILE A 231 12.14 -9.49 17.57
N ILE A 232 11.27 -10.31 16.98
CA ILE A 232 10.70 -10.04 15.66
C ILE A 232 9.87 -8.73 15.69
N MET A 233 9.00 -8.57 16.68
CA MET A 233 8.13 -7.40 16.80
C MET A 233 8.91 -6.10 17.03
N ASN A 234 10.11 -6.17 17.64
CA ASN A 234 10.98 -5.02 17.85
C ASN A 234 11.90 -4.71 16.66
N ASN A 235 11.98 -5.59 15.65
CA ASN A 235 12.85 -5.46 14.49
C ASN A 235 12.08 -5.46 13.16
N TRP A 236 10.78 -5.18 13.20
CA TRP A 236 9.96 -5.13 11.99
C TRP A 236 10.03 -3.76 11.31
N LEU A 237 10.09 -2.72 12.13
CA LEU A 237 10.19 -1.33 11.70
C LEU A 237 11.51 -0.76 12.25
N VAL A 238 12.10 0.15 11.48
CA VAL A 238 13.31 0.87 11.86
C VAL A 238 13.08 2.36 11.62
N ASN A 239 13.67 3.22 12.44
CA ASN A 239 13.72 4.66 12.19
C ASN A 239 15.14 5.06 11.82
N PRO A 240 15.46 5.01 10.52
CA PRO A 240 16.80 5.27 10.04
C PRO A 240 16.92 6.77 9.72
N THR A 241 16.40 7.64 10.59
CA THR A 241 16.63 9.10 10.57
C THR A 241 16.62 9.66 12.00
N GLY A 242 15.95 8.97 12.92
CA GLY A 242 15.70 9.43 14.29
C GLY A 242 14.52 10.40 14.40
N LYS A 243 13.93 10.85 13.29
CA LYS A 243 12.83 11.84 13.29
C LYS A 243 11.48 11.21 13.58
N ALA A 244 10.58 11.99 14.18
CA ALA A 244 9.21 11.56 14.41
C ALA A 244 8.50 11.28 13.07
N ASN A 245 7.69 10.22 13.02
CA ASN A 245 6.94 9.79 11.84
C ASN A 245 7.78 9.35 10.61
N SER A 246 9.06 9.03 10.84
CA SER A 246 10.02 8.62 9.79
C SER A 246 10.47 7.16 9.91
N TRP A 247 9.63 6.31 10.51
CA TRP A 247 9.86 4.87 10.54
C TRP A 247 9.53 4.24 9.18
N VAL A 248 10.29 3.21 8.80
CA VAL A 248 10.11 2.41 7.60
C VAL A 248 10.20 0.92 7.92
N GLU A 249 9.70 0.08 7.03
CA GLU A 249 9.87 -1.36 7.10
C GLU A 249 11.36 -1.73 6.98
N VAL A 250 11.84 -2.63 7.84
CA VAL A 250 13.24 -3.10 7.77
C VAL A 250 13.56 -3.74 6.42
N ASP A 251 12.58 -4.44 5.83
CA ASP A 251 12.71 -5.02 4.49
C ASP A 251 12.92 -3.93 3.41
N LEU A 252 12.20 -2.80 3.50
CA LEU A 252 12.38 -1.67 2.60
C LEU A 252 13.78 -1.05 2.74
N MET A 253 14.26 -0.87 3.97
CA MET A 253 15.64 -0.43 4.21
C MET A 253 16.66 -1.38 3.55
N GLN A 254 16.45 -2.70 3.68
CA GLN A 254 17.32 -3.70 3.07
C GLN A 254 17.24 -3.69 1.53
N GLU A 255 16.06 -3.46 0.96
CA GLU A 255 15.86 -3.29 -0.48
C GLU A 255 16.67 -2.10 -1.01
N HIS A 256 16.64 -0.97 -0.31
CA HIS A 256 17.48 0.18 -0.64
C HIS A 256 18.98 -0.17 -0.58
N LEU A 257 19.45 -0.81 0.49
CA LEU A 257 20.87 -1.22 0.57
C LEU A 257 21.26 -2.15 -0.59
N ASN A 258 20.39 -3.10 -0.95
CA ASN A 258 20.60 -3.99 -2.09
C ASN A 258 20.69 -3.22 -3.42
N PHE A 259 19.86 -2.19 -3.61
CA PHE A 259 19.95 -1.32 -4.78
C PHE A 259 21.33 -0.65 -4.86
N TRP A 260 21.80 -0.02 -3.78
CA TRP A 260 23.09 0.68 -3.77
C TRP A 260 24.26 -0.25 -4.07
N ILE A 261 24.23 -1.47 -3.52
CA ILE A 261 25.21 -2.52 -3.83
C ILE A 261 25.24 -2.83 -5.34
N LYS A 262 24.06 -2.99 -5.95
CA LYS A 262 23.92 -3.47 -7.33
C LYS A 262 24.15 -2.37 -8.37
N THR A 263 23.75 -1.14 -8.07
CA THR A 263 23.73 -0.04 -9.03
C THR A 263 24.97 0.84 -8.92
N VAL A 264 25.39 1.17 -7.70
CA VAL A 264 26.44 2.16 -7.46
C VAL A 264 27.77 1.51 -7.06
N TYR A 265 27.74 0.57 -6.13
CA TYR A 265 28.95 -0.01 -5.54
C TYR A 265 29.33 -1.40 -6.12
N LYS A 266 28.79 -1.71 -7.30
CA LYS A 266 29.03 -2.99 -7.97
C LYS A 266 30.49 -3.10 -8.40
N ALA A 267 31.15 -4.18 -7.98
CA ALA A 267 32.48 -4.50 -8.49
C ALA A 267 32.45 -4.84 -9.99
N HIS A 268 33.53 -4.47 -10.68
CA HIS A 268 33.70 -4.70 -12.11
C HIS A 268 34.72 -5.82 -12.37
N GLY A 269 34.49 -6.58 -13.45
CA GLY A 269 35.41 -7.63 -13.90
C GLY A 269 35.66 -8.74 -12.86
N SER A 270 36.92 -9.12 -12.70
CA SER A 270 37.39 -10.17 -11.80
C SER A 270 37.17 -9.88 -10.31
N ASN A 271 36.84 -8.64 -9.95
CA ASN A 271 36.62 -8.23 -8.55
C ASN A 271 35.17 -8.48 -8.07
N ARG A 272 34.31 -9.08 -8.89
CA ARG A 272 32.95 -9.50 -8.51
C ARG A 272 32.99 -10.71 -7.59
N SER A 273 33.41 -10.48 -6.35
CA SER A 273 33.59 -11.52 -5.35
C SER A 273 32.70 -11.29 -4.13
N TRP A 274 32.46 -12.35 -3.35
CA TRP A 274 31.73 -12.25 -2.10
C TRP A 274 32.49 -11.40 -1.07
N GLU A 275 33.82 -11.45 -1.10
CA GLU A 275 34.69 -10.67 -0.23
C GLU A 275 34.52 -9.17 -0.49
N TRP A 276 34.39 -8.75 -1.76
CA TRP A 276 34.06 -7.37 -2.09
C TRP A 276 32.70 -6.95 -1.48
N LEU A 277 31.67 -7.78 -1.65
CA LEU A 277 30.33 -7.49 -1.11
C LEU A 277 30.34 -7.36 0.40
N VAL A 278 31.03 -8.27 1.10
CA VAL A 278 31.18 -8.23 2.57
C VAL A 278 31.90 -6.96 3.01
N MET A 279 32.90 -6.51 2.26
CA MET A 279 33.65 -5.28 2.57
C MET A 279 32.83 -4.02 2.31
N ILE A 280 32.17 -3.93 1.14
CA ILE A 280 31.53 -2.68 0.72
C ILE A 280 30.17 -2.44 1.38
N SER A 281 29.38 -3.50 1.62
CA SER A 281 28.00 -3.36 2.09
C SER A 281 27.87 -2.62 3.43
N PRO A 282 28.70 -2.90 4.46
CA PRO A 282 28.68 -2.15 5.72
C PRO A 282 29.12 -0.69 5.56
N CYS A 283 29.89 -0.37 4.52
CA CYS A 283 30.42 0.97 4.27
C CYS A 283 29.43 1.89 3.56
N ILE A 284 28.33 1.35 2.99
CA ILE A 284 27.40 2.11 2.13
C ILE A 284 26.86 3.36 2.81
N ASP A 285 26.44 3.27 4.08
CA ASP A 285 25.91 4.42 4.81
C ASP A 285 26.95 5.54 4.94
N VAL A 286 28.17 5.20 5.37
CA VAL A 286 29.26 6.17 5.53
C VAL A 286 29.64 6.79 4.20
N LEU A 287 29.72 5.99 3.13
CA LEU A 287 30.05 6.47 1.78
C LEU A 287 28.97 7.40 1.23
N ARG A 288 27.69 7.12 1.50
CA ARG A 288 26.58 8.00 1.12
C ARG A 288 26.64 9.34 1.86
N ARG A 289 26.85 9.32 3.17
CA ARG A 289 26.99 10.57 3.96
C ARG A 289 28.17 11.41 3.47
N LEU A 290 29.30 10.77 3.17
CA LEU A 290 30.46 11.45 2.60
C LEU A 290 30.12 12.11 1.27
N ALA A 291 29.42 11.40 0.37
CA ALA A 291 28.99 11.96 -0.91
C ALA A 291 28.04 13.15 -0.71
N SER A 292 27.01 13.02 0.13
CA SER A 292 26.07 14.10 0.45
C SER A 292 26.75 15.33 1.05
N TYR A 293 27.80 15.14 1.87
CA TYR A 293 28.59 16.22 2.43
C TYR A 293 29.47 16.92 1.38
N MET A 294 30.09 16.15 0.48
CA MET A 294 31.00 16.71 -0.53
C MET A 294 30.28 17.40 -1.69
N ASN A 295 29.08 16.94 -2.05
CA ASN A 295 28.32 17.44 -3.21
C ASN A 295 28.12 18.98 -3.18
N PRO A 296 27.67 19.61 -2.08
CA PRO A 296 27.57 21.07 -2.00
C PRO A 296 28.92 21.78 -2.19
N SER A 297 30.00 21.24 -1.62
CA SER A 297 31.35 21.83 -1.73
C SER A 297 31.92 21.75 -3.14
N LEU A 298 31.50 20.76 -3.94
CA LEU A 298 31.92 20.58 -5.32
C LEU A 298 31.04 21.34 -6.33
N GLY A 299 30.14 22.20 -5.87
CA GLY A 299 29.29 23.03 -6.72
C GLY A 299 28.11 22.27 -7.35
N ALA A 300 27.80 21.07 -6.87
CA ALA A 300 26.56 20.39 -7.26
C ALA A 300 25.38 21.06 -6.55
N LEU A 301 24.86 22.14 -7.16
CA LEU A 301 23.54 22.71 -6.82
C LEU A 301 22.43 21.78 -7.33
N GLN A 302 22.47 20.50 -6.96
CA GLN A 302 21.30 19.64 -7.07
C GLN A 302 20.36 20.05 -5.95
N GLY A 303 19.40 20.92 -6.27
CA GLY A 303 18.30 21.23 -5.36
C GLY A 303 17.51 19.94 -5.10
N THR A 304 17.73 19.31 -3.95
CA THR A 304 17.00 18.11 -3.49
C THR A 304 15.69 18.43 -2.79
N LYS A 305 15.34 19.72 -2.70
CA LYS A 305 14.13 20.20 -2.03
C LYS A 305 13.09 20.57 -3.08
N HIS A 306 12.36 19.59 -3.60
CA HIS A 306 11.10 19.89 -4.25
C HIS A 306 10.11 20.32 -3.17
N ALA A 307 9.63 21.57 -3.23
CA ALA A 307 8.56 22.01 -2.35
C ALA A 307 7.34 21.13 -2.61
N ALA A 308 6.82 20.47 -1.57
CA ALA A 308 5.64 19.63 -1.70
C ALA A 308 4.49 20.46 -2.29
N THR A 309 4.04 20.08 -3.48
CA THR A 309 2.93 20.78 -4.15
C THR A 309 1.69 20.73 -3.26
N SER A 310 1.10 21.89 -2.97
CA SER A 310 -0.12 21.96 -2.18
C SER A 310 -1.24 21.13 -2.84
N LEU A 311 -1.85 20.25 -2.06
CA LEU A 311 -2.98 19.42 -2.46
C LEU A 311 -4.33 20.15 -2.30
N ASP A 312 -4.32 21.39 -1.80
CA ASP A 312 -5.54 22.09 -1.39
C ASP A 312 -6.49 22.35 -2.56
N LYS A 313 -5.95 22.66 -3.75
CA LYS A 313 -6.75 22.84 -4.97
C LYS A 313 -7.45 21.54 -5.36
N ASP A 314 -6.70 20.44 -5.41
CA ASP A 314 -7.22 19.12 -5.77
C ASP A 314 -8.30 18.67 -4.78
N ILE A 315 -8.04 18.81 -3.49
CA ILE A 315 -8.98 18.44 -2.42
C ILE A 315 -10.27 19.26 -2.56
N ARG A 316 -10.19 20.59 -2.69
CA ARG A 316 -11.38 21.45 -2.87
C ARG A 316 -12.19 21.10 -4.12
N GLN A 317 -11.51 20.80 -5.23
CA GLN A 317 -12.16 20.41 -6.47
C GLN A 317 -12.91 19.08 -6.32
N LEU A 318 -12.30 18.09 -5.67
CA LEU A 318 -12.95 16.82 -5.38
C LEU A 318 -14.11 16.97 -4.39
N VAL A 319 -13.97 17.75 -3.31
CA VAL A 319 -15.07 18.04 -2.36
C VAL A 319 -16.27 18.65 -3.10
N SER A 320 -16.04 19.66 -3.93
CA SER A 320 -17.09 20.31 -4.73
C SER A 320 -17.81 19.31 -5.66
N SER A 321 -17.06 18.41 -6.28
CA SER A 321 -17.61 17.35 -7.13
C SER A 321 -18.43 16.31 -6.34
N LEU A 322 -17.92 15.85 -5.20
CA LEU A 322 -18.63 14.89 -4.35
C LEU A 322 -19.97 15.49 -3.84
N ARG A 323 -19.96 16.78 -3.49
CA ARG A 323 -21.13 17.55 -3.07
C ARG A 323 -22.13 17.70 -4.22
N SER A 324 -21.69 18.12 -5.40
CA SER A 324 -22.58 18.35 -6.54
C SER A 324 -23.29 17.07 -7.00
N HIS A 325 -22.61 15.92 -6.89
CA HIS A 325 -23.19 14.62 -7.23
C HIS A 325 -23.88 13.92 -6.06
N ARG A 326 -23.87 14.50 -4.85
CA ARG A 326 -24.46 13.93 -3.63
C ARG A 326 -24.02 12.49 -3.37
N VAL A 327 -22.70 12.26 -3.40
CA VAL A 327 -22.12 10.90 -3.34
C VAL A 327 -22.34 10.23 -1.99
N TYR A 328 -22.29 10.99 -0.90
CA TYR A 328 -22.50 10.49 0.47
C TYR A 328 -23.89 10.78 1.04
N GLU A 329 -24.83 11.15 0.19
CA GLU A 329 -26.25 11.22 0.54
C GLU A 329 -26.97 10.07 -0.17
N PHE A 330 -27.70 9.27 0.61
CA PHE A 330 -28.46 8.14 0.08
C PHE A 330 -29.56 8.62 -0.88
N GLN A 331 -29.49 8.20 -2.14
CA GLN A 331 -30.48 8.44 -3.18
C GLN A 331 -31.08 7.10 -3.64
N PRO A 332 -32.32 6.77 -3.24
CA PRO A 332 -32.94 5.49 -3.58
C PRO A 332 -33.01 5.26 -5.10
N GLY A 333 -32.60 4.07 -5.53
CA GLY A 333 -32.71 3.61 -6.91
C GLY A 333 -31.61 4.14 -7.85
N ARG A 334 -30.56 4.78 -7.32
CA ARG A 334 -29.44 5.25 -8.15
C ARG A 334 -28.64 4.04 -8.67
N ILE A 335 -28.53 3.95 -10.00
CA ILE A 335 -27.79 2.90 -10.71
C ILE A 335 -26.64 3.55 -11.48
N ILE A 336 -25.48 2.91 -11.44
CA ILE A 336 -24.34 3.30 -12.27
C ILE A 336 -24.47 2.61 -13.62
N ASP A 337 -24.69 3.39 -14.67
CA ASP A 337 -24.61 2.95 -16.06
C ASP A 337 -23.33 3.51 -16.68
N ASP A 338 -22.31 2.66 -16.81
CA ASP A 338 -21.03 3.02 -17.42
C ASP A 338 -21.00 2.70 -18.93
N GLY A 339 -22.12 2.33 -19.55
CA GLY A 339 -22.20 2.01 -20.98
C GLY A 339 -21.44 0.75 -21.40
N THR A 340 -20.83 0.01 -20.45
CA THR A 340 -20.08 -1.22 -20.76
C THR A 340 -20.92 -2.49 -20.71
N GLY A 341 -22.18 -2.39 -20.23
CA GLY A 341 -23.06 -3.52 -20.01
C GLY A 341 -22.63 -4.45 -18.87
N GLN A 342 -21.56 -4.10 -18.14
CA GLN A 342 -21.07 -4.83 -16.97
C GLN A 342 -21.43 -4.09 -15.68
N SER A 343 -21.58 -4.83 -14.58
CA SER A 343 -21.89 -4.24 -13.28
C SER A 343 -20.74 -3.35 -12.79
N ALA A 344 -21.00 -2.07 -12.55
CA ALA A 344 -20.07 -1.11 -11.93
C ALA A 344 -20.11 -1.15 -10.39
N VAL A 345 -20.68 -2.22 -9.80
CA VAL A 345 -20.72 -2.43 -8.36
C VAL A 345 -19.33 -2.82 -7.84
N VAL A 346 -18.83 -2.08 -6.87
CA VAL A 346 -17.61 -2.39 -6.14
C VAL A 346 -17.83 -3.64 -5.28
N ARG A 347 -16.96 -4.65 -5.43
CA ARG A 347 -17.03 -5.86 -4.60
C ARG A 347 -16.59 -5.53 -3.17
N ASP A 348 -17.35 -5.99 -2.18
CA ASP A 348 -16.87 -6.00 -0.80
C ASP A 348 -15.91 -7.18 -0.61
N SER A 349 -14.64 -6.96 -0.96
CA SER A 349 -13.62 -8.02 -0.95
C SER A 349 -13.36 -8.61 0.43
N ILE A 350 -13.38 -7.80 1.49
CA ILE A 350 -13.13 -8.27 2.86
C ILE A 350 -14.29 -9.15 3.35
N THR A 351 -15.53 -8.66 3.28
CA THR A 351 -16.70 -9.42 3.75
C THR A 351 -16.92 -10.68 2.93
N HIS A 352 -16.71 -10.59 1.61
CA HIS A 352 -16.83 -11.74 0.72
C HIS A 352 -15.87 -12.87 1.12
N VAL A 353 -14.59 -12.55 1.38
CA VAL A 353 -13.61 -13.56 1.81
C VAL A 353 -13.95 -14.11 3.19
N LEU A 354 -14.40 -13.27 4.12
CA LEU A 354 -14.84 -13.72 5.44
C LEU A 354 -15.94 -14.79 5.35
N GLN A 355 -16.90 -14.62 4.43
CA GLN A 355 -17.97 -15.60 4.20
C GLN A 355 -17.47 -16.91 3.58
N GLN A 356 -16.33 -16.89 2.89
CA GLN A 356 -15.76 -18.03 2.18
C GLN A 356 -14.46 -18.55 2.80
N LEU A 357 -14.20 -18.23 4.06
CA LEU A 357 -12.91 -18.48 4.70
C LEU A 357 -12.61 -19.98 4.97
N ALA A 358 -13.64 -20.83 4.97
CA ALA A 358 -13.52 -22.25 5.31
C ALA A 358 -12.55 -23.01 4.38
N GLU A 359 -12.68 -22.86 3.06
CA GLU A 359 -11.79 -23.52 2.09
C GLU A 359 -10.34 -23.03 2.19
N PRO A 360 -10.03 -21.71 2.19
CA PRO A 360 -8.68 -21.20 2.41
C PRO A 360 -8.00 -21.75 3.67
N LEU A 361 -8.73 -21.84 4.79
CA LEU A 361 -8.18 -22.37 6.04
C LEU A 361 -7.93 -23.87 5.97
N LYS A 362 -8.79 -24.62 5.26
CA LYS A 362 -8.60 -26.05 5.01
C LYS A 362 -7.36 -26.30 4.15
N GLU A 363 -7.14 -25.49 3.11
CA GLU A 363 -5.93 -25.51 2.28
C GLU A 363 -4.67 -25.25 3.14
N PHE A 364 -4.71 -24.20 3.97
CA PHE A 364 -3.64 -23.86 4.90
C PHE A 364 -3.32 -25.01 5.87
N ASN A 365 -4.33 -25.58 6.53
CA ASN A 365 -4.15 -26.68 7.48
C ASN A 365 -3.59 -27.94 6.80
N THR A 366 -4.03 -28.22 5.57
CA THR A 366 -3.51 -29.35 4.79
C THR A 366 -2.04 -29.14 4.42
N ALA A 367 -1.67 -27.93 3.99
CA ALA A 367 -0.29 -27.58 3.69
C ALA A 367 0.60 -27.67 4.94
N PHE A 368 0.10 -27.20 6.08
CA PHE A 368 0.82 -27.25 7.35
C PHE A 368 1.04 -28.69 7.84
N ALA A 369 0.00 -29.54 7.80
CA ALA A 369 0.13 -30.96 8.15
C ALA A 369 1.14 -31.69 7.25
N LYS A 370 1.17 -31.36 5.94
CA LYS A 370 2.16 -31.88 5.01
C LYS A 370 3.58 -31.42 5.36
N LEU A 371 3.75 -30.17 5.80
CA LEU A 371 5.04 -29.64 6.23
C LEU A 371 5.54 -30.35 7.50
N GLN A 372 4.65 -30.54 8.49
CA GLN A 372 4.96 -31.28 9.71
C GLN A 372 5.39 -32.73 9.39
N SER A 373 4.65 -33.42 8.53
CA SER A 373 5.03 -34.78 8.09
C SER A 373 6.40 -34.83 7.40
N ARG A 374 6.81 -33.75 6.72
CA ARG A 374 8.15 -33.67 6.10
C ARG A 374 9.26 -33.51 7.13
N CYS A 375 9.01 -32.91 8.29
CA CYS A 375 9.98 -32.80 9.36
C CYS A 375 10.33 -34.17 9.97
N ASP A 376 9.42 -35.15 9.89
CA ASP A 376 9.66 -36.51 10.36
C ASP A 376 10.40 -37.40 9.35
N ASN A 377 10.50 -36.97 8.10
CA ASN A 377 11.19 -37.71 7.05
C ASN A 377 12.70 -37.74 7.30
N THR A 378 13.33 -38.89 7.04
CA THR A 378 14.79 -39.00 7.03
C THR A 378 15.34 -38.25 5.81
N PRO A 379 16.17 -37.22 5.98
CA PRO A 379 16.78 -36.54 4.84
C PRO A 379 17.81 -37.46 4.17
N LEU A 380 18.04 -37.27 2.86
CA LEU A 380 19.05 -38.02 2.10
C LEU A 380 20.48 -37.64 2.56
N LEU A 381 20.66 -36.44 3.08
CA LEU A 381 21.90 -35.89 3.62
C LEU A 381 21.59 -35.15 4.92
N GLY A 382 22.41 -35.34 5.96
CA GLY A 382 22.26 -34.68 7.25
C GLY A 382 21.44 -35.49 8.28
N GLU A 383 21.28 -34.91 9.47
CA GLU A 383 20.51 -35.49 10.57
C GLU A 383 19.01 -35.16 10.44
N LYS A 384 18.16 -35.94 11.11
CA LYS A 384 16.71 -35.67 11.13
C LYS A 384 16.43 -34.35 11.84
N TYR A 385 15.41 -33.63 11.36
CA TYR A 385 14.94 -32.43 12.04
C TYR A 385 14.51 -32.71 13.48
N SER A 386 13.93 -33.88 13.74
CA SER A 386 13.53 -34.30 15.08
C SER A 386 14.70 -34.56 16.05
N THR A 387 15.93 -34.75 15.55
CA THR A 387 17.12 -34.99 16.38
C THR A 387 17.94 -33.72 16.64
N LEU A 388 17.69 -32.65 15.88
CA LEU A 388 18.21 -31.31 16.14
C LEU A 388 17.45 -30.69 17.32
N GLY A 389 17.79 -31.10 18.54
CA GLY A 389 17.11 -30.70 19.76
C GLY A 389 17.07 -29.19 19.95
N VAL A 390 15.88 -28.59 19.76
CA VAL A 390 15.50 -27.38 20.50
C VAL A 390 14.96 -27.89 21.83
N GLY A 391 15.65 -27.62 22.93
CA GLY A 391 15.23 -28.04 24.26
C GLY A 391 13.77 -27.67 24.51
N LEU A 392 12.91 -28.69 24.53
CA LEU A 392 11.52 -28.57 24.95
C LEU A 392 11.54 -28.20 26.44
N SER A 393 11.45 -26.90 26.73
CA SER A 393 10.85 -26.49 28.00
C SER A 393 9.43 -27.06 27.99
N GLU A 394 9.08 -27.79 29.05
CA GLU A 394 7.78 -28.44 29.21
C GLU A 394 6.61 -27.52 28.79
N PRO A 395 5.55 -28.08 28.18
CA PRO A 395 4.35 -27.31 27.91
C PRO A 395 3.81 -26.75 29.23
N ALA A 396 3.75 -25.42 29.34
CA ALA A 396 3.13 -24.77 30.49
C ALA A 396 1.71 -25.33 30.68
N PRO A 397 1.29 -25.63 31.91
CA PRO A 397 -0.01 -26.21 32.17
C PRO A 397 -1.10 -25.26 31.68
N VAL A 398 -2.08 -25.80 30.96
CA VAL A 398 -3.27 -25.10 30.49
C VAL A 398 -3.93 -24.43 31.69
N ALA A 399 -3.83 -23.09 31.79
CA ALA A 399 -4.51 -22.33 32.81
C ALA A 399 -6.03 -22.42 32.57
N PRO A 400 -6.85 -22.70 33.60
CA PRO A 400 -8.30 -22.75 33.44
C PRO A 400 -8.83 -21.35 33.14
N GLN A 401 -9.82 -21.28 32.25
CA GLN A 401 -10.54 -20.06 31.89
C GLN A 401 -11.02 -19.34 33.16
N ALA A 402 -10.47 -18.16 33.43
CA ALA A 402 -10.92 -17.28 34.50
C ALA A 402 -11.79 -16.15 33.92
N SER A 403 -13.01 -16.12 34.42
CA SER A 403 -14.08 -15.15 34.17
C SER A 403 -13.68 -13.69 34.42
N ASN A 404 -14.30 -12.80 33.64
CA ASN A 404 -14.37 -11.34 33.79
C ASN A 404 -14.26 -10.84 35.25
N ALA A 405 -13.19 -10.11 35.55
CA ALA A 405 -13.19 -9.09 36.61
C ALA A 405 -12.11 -8.03 36.30
N VAL A 406 -12.54 -6.77 36.23
CA VAL A 406 -11.72 -5.57 36.05
C VAL A 406 -11.10 -5.15 37.39
N ALA A 407 -9.80 -4.85 37.42
CA ALA A 407 -9.14 -4.12 38.53
C ALA A 407 -7.81 -3.47 38.06
N PRO A 408 -7.34 -2.39 38.71
CA PRO A 408 -6.77 -1.21 38.05
C PRO A 408 -5.23 -1.17 37.95
N ALA A 409 -4.74 -0.26 37.10
CA ALA A 409 -3.33 -0.05 36.72
C ALA A 409 -2.38 0.32 37.88
N PRO A 410 -1.11 -0.15 37.88
CA PRO A 410 -0.11 0.35 38.81
C PRO A 410 0.70 1.52 38.23
N ALA A 411 1.07 2.42 39.15
CA ALA A 411 1.74 3.68 38.93
C ALA A 411 3.20 3.55 38.45
N VAL A 412 3.60 4.53 37.64
CA VAL A 412 4.96 4.76 37.14
C VAL A 412 5.84 5.27 38.27
N THR A 413 7.02 4.66 38.46
CA THR A 413 8.09 5.22 39.29
C THR A 413 9.36 5.32 38.46
N VAL A 414 9.85 6.55 38.28
CA VAL A 414 11.09 6.91 37.57
C VAL A 414 12.25 6.90 38.58
N PRO A 415 13.42 6.31 38.29
CA PRO A 415 14.63 6.59 39.05
C PRO A 415 15.46 7.71 38.41
N ALA A 416 15.90 8.66 39.24
CA ALA A 416 16.80 9.77 38.94
C ALA A 416 18.29 9.32 38.92
N PRO A 417 19.22 10.15 38.39
CA PRO A 417 20.56 9.71 37.99
C PRO A 417 21.59 9.79 39.13
N ALA A 418 22.59 8.89 39.11
CA ALA A 418 23.73 8.92 40.03
C ALA A 418 24.98 9.50 39.34
N THR A 419 25.60 10.45 40.03
CA THR A 419 26.77 11.25 39.65
C THR A 419 28.10 10.51 39.91
N ALA A 420 29.14 10.96 39.21
CA ALA A 420 30.50 10.43 39.13
C ALA A 420 31.33 10.42 40.45
N ALA A 421 32.29 9.48 40.54
CA ALA A 421 33.61 9.68 41.16
C ALA A 421 34.63 8.54 40.84
N GLN A 422 35.64 8.89 40.04
CA GLN A 422 37.10 8.65 40.13
C GLN A 422 37.73 7.26 40.45
N ALA A 423 38.46 6.77 39.41
CA ALA A 423 39.89 6.42 39.35
C ALA A 423 40.53 5.37 40.28
N SER A 424 41.10 4.31 39.68
CA SER A 424 42.45 3.81 39.96
C SER A 424 43.03 3.07 38.73
N THR A 425 44.33 3.23 38.56
CA THR A 425 45.23 2.87 37.46
C THR A 425 45.84 1.47 37.57
N GLU A 426 46.03 0.77 36.44
CA GLU A 426 47.09 -0.20 36.09
C GLU A 426 46.71 -0.75 34.69
N GLY A 427 47.48 -0.75 33.61
CA GLY A 427 48.91 -0.59 33.39
C GLY A 427 49.52 -1.85 32.77
N THR A 428 49.27 -2.18 31.48
CA THR A 428 50.16 -3.06 30.67
C THR A 428 49.89 -2.89 29.17
N SER A 429 50.96 -2.70 28.38
CA SER A 429 51.02 -2.40 26.94
C SER A 429 51.27 -3.67 26.08
N PRO A 430 51.20 -3.61 24.72
CA PRO A 430 50.89 -4.71 23.81
C PRO A 430 52.13 -5.30 23.07
N PRO A 431 51.94 -6.30 22.18
CA PRO A 431 52.82 -6.49 21.01
C PRO A 431 52.01 -6.53 19.69
N GLU A 432 52.34 -5.73 18.67
CA GLU A 432 53.40 -5.88 17.64
C GLU A 432 52.98 -6.67 16.38
N SER A 433 53.01 -5.98 15.24
CA SER A 433 53.28 -6.46 13.86
C SER A 433 54.42 -5.56 13.32
N PRO A 434 55.13 -5.83 12.20
CA PRO A 434 55.27 -7.03 11.33
C PRO A 434 56.78 -7.35 11.03
N PRO A 435 57.11 -8.24 10.07
CA PRO A 435 57.75 -7.80 8.80
C PRO A 435 57.25 -8.66 7.62
N GLY A 436 57.48 -8.43 6.32
CA GLY A 436 58.48 -7.73 5.52
C GLY A 436 58.49 -8.44 4.14
N SER A 437 58.82 -7.70 3.09
CA SER A 437 58.57 -7.93 1.65
C SER A 437 59.57 -8.82 0.86
N LEU A 438 59.05 -9.47 -0.22
CA LEU A 438 59.67 -9.91 -1.53
C LEU A 438 60.54 -11.19 -1.61
N PRO A 439 60.77 -11.85 -2.79
CA PRO A 439 60.54 -11.41 -4.20
C PRO A 439 59.92 -12.43 -5.22
N LEU A 440 59.70 -11.92 -6.45
CA LEU A 440 59.42 -12.58 -7.74
C LEU A 440 60.18 -13.89 -8.02
N ALA A 441 59.51 -14.82 -8.72
CA ALA A 441 60.15 -15.72 -9.69
C ALA A 441 59.19 -16.02 -10.86
N ALA A 442 59.71 -15.84 -12.07
CA ALA A 442 59.07 -16.10 -13.35
C ALA A 442 58.89 -17.60 -13.63
N ALA A 443 57.88 -17.94 -14.41
CA ALA A 443 57.86 -19.15 -15.22
C ALA A 443 57.10 -18.85 -16.51
N ASP A 444 57.88 -18.71 -17.59
CA ASP A 444 57.43 -18.79 -18.97
C ASP A 444 56.80 -20.15 -19.26
N GLY A 445 55.78 -20.16 -20.11
CA GLY A 445 55.06 -21.34 -20.57
C GLY A 445 54.26 -20.99 -21.82
N ASP A 446 55.01 -20.78 -22.89
CA ASP A 446 54.59 -20.63 -24.28
C ASP A 446 53.98 -21.96 -24.79
N GLU A 447 52.73 -21.96 -25.26
CA GLU A 447 52.25 -22.90 -26.28
C GLU A 447 51.15 -22.23 -27.12
N SER A 448 51.53 -21.96 -28.36
CA SER A 448 50.73 -21.58 -29.52
C SER A 448 49.80 -22.71 -29.98
N ASP A 449 48.59 -22.37 -30.46
CA ASP A 449 48.12 -22.90 -31.74
C ASP A 449 46.94 -22.09 -32.34
N GLU A 450 47.00 -22.01 -33.67
CA GLU A 450 46.27 -21.12 -34.57
C GLU A 450 44.85 -21.59 -34.99
N SER A 451 44.19 -20.69 -35.73
CA SER A 451 43.10 -20.83 -36.71
C SER A 451 41.73 -20.31 -36.24
N GLY A 452 41.02 -19.42 -36.94
CA GLY A 452 41.17 -18.81 -38.25
C GLY A 452 39.76 -18.44 -38.77
N HIS A 453 39.63 -17.27 -39.39
CA HIS A 453 38.51 -16.81 -40.24
C HIS A 453 37.15 -16.52 -39.55
N ASP A 454 36.35 -15.50 -39.89
CA ASP A 454 36.38 -14.46 -40.92
C ASP A 454 35.41 -13.34 -40.49
N ALA A 455 35.75 -12.09 -40.77
CA ALA A 455 34.77 -11.00 -40.91
C ALA A 455 34.20 -11.02 -42.36
N PRO A 456 33.13 -10.29 -42.67
CA PRO A 456 33.39 -8.90 -43.06
C PRO A 456 32.36 -7.86 -42.60
N SER A 457 32.91 -6.66 -42.49
CA SER A 457 32.30 -5.33 -42.46
C SER A 457 31.37 -5.02 -43.64
N GLU A 458 30.37 -4.17 -43.41
CA GLU A 458 30.00 -3.12 -44.36
C GLU A 458 29.73 -1.79 -43.66
N SER A 459 30.07 -0.72 -44.37
CA SER A 459 30.35 0.64 -43.93
C SER A 459 29.23 1.62 -44.27
N SER A 460 29.31 2.78 -43.59
CA SER A 460 29.00 4.15 -44.08
C SER A 460 27.56 4.54 -44.43
N ALA A 461 27.05 5.57 -43.73
CA ALA A 461 26.71 6.87 -44.34
C ALA A 461 26.36 7.92 -43.27
N SER A 462 26.88 9.13 -43.49
CA SER A 462 26.74 10.36 -42.70
C SER A 462 25.74 11.33 -43.31
N SER A 463 25.02 12.10 -42.49
CA SER A 463 24.39 13.41 -42.79
C SER A 463 23.83 13.98 -41.47
N SER A 464 24.47 14.93 -40.79
CA SER A 464 24.45 16.41 -40.95
C SER A 464 23.12 17.11 -40.60
N ASP A 465 23.28 18.13 -39.75
CA ASP A 465 22.47 19.34 -39.52
C ASP A 465 21.31 19.36 -38.51
N GLY A 466 21.38 20.37 -37.63
CA GLY A 466 20.21 21.11 -37.16
C GLY A 466 20.08 21.35 -35.65
N ALA A 467 20.87 22.26 -35.08
CA ALA A 467 20.51 22.97 -33.84
C ALA A 467 19.48 24.06 -34.15
N PRO A 468 18.62 24.44 -33.18
CA PRO A 468 18.49 25.88 -32.91
C PRO A 468 18.39 26.25 -31.42
N ASP A 469 19.12 27.32 -31.11
CA ASP A 469 18.90 28.43 -30.17
C ASP A 469 17.77 28.35 -29.13
N LEU A 470 18.14 28.56 -27.86
CA LEU A 470 17.25 28.99 -26.80
C LEU A 470 17.69 30.36 -26.27
N ASP A 471 16.80 31.32 -26.50
CA ASP A 471 16.91 32.71 -26.09
C ASP A 471 16.83 32.88 -24.57
N SER A 472 17.53 33.92 -24.12
CA SER A 472 17.74 34.31 -22.73
C SER A 472 16.56 35.13 -22.23
N ALA A 473 16.04 34.81 -21.03
CA ALA A 473 15.15 35.69 -20.29
C ALA A 473 15.59 35.75 -18.83
N GLU A 474 16.26 36.84 -18.49
CA GLU A 474 16.60 37.22 -17.13
C GLU A 474 15.33 37.61 -16.35
N ALA A 475 15.19 37.08 -15.13
CA ALA A 475 14.28 37.61 -14.14
C ALA A 475 15.00 37.62 -12.78
N GLU A 476 15.19 38.82 -12.26
CA GLU A 476 15.89 39.14 -11.03
C GLU A 476 15.22 38.50 -9.81
N SER A 477 16.01 37.83 -8.96
CA SER A 477 15.59 37.34 -7.65
C SER A 477 16.16 38.26 -6.57
N SER A 478 15.27 39.07 -6.00
CA SER A 478 15.47 39.81 -4.75
C SER A 478 15.88 38.86 -3.61
N GLY A 479 17.00 39.17 -2.97
CA GLY A 479 17.54 38.39 -1.85
C GLY A 479 16.77 38.60 -0.55
N GLU A 480 16.54 37.50 0.16
CA GLU A 480 16.29 37.49 1.60
C GLU A 480 17.02 36.30 2.24
N ASN A 481 17.35 36.47 3.52
CA ASN A 481 18.53 35.94 4.20
C ASN A 481 18.57 34.42 4.41
N LEU A 482 19.79 33.88 4.29
CA LEU A 482 20.21 32.57 4.75
C LEU A 482 20.34 32.59 6.28
N GLU A 483 19.62 31.70 6.96
CA GLU A 483 20.03 31.21 8.28
C GLU A 483 20.72 29.85 8.03
N ASP A 484 22.04 29.85 8.18
CA ASP A 484 22.88 28.65 8.11
C ASP A 484 22.60 27.79 9.35
N GLU A 485 21.96 26.63 9.18
CA GLU A 485 21.93 25.60 10.22
C GLU A 485 23.25 24.83 10.19
N ASP A 486 24.09 25.08 11.20
CA ASP A 486 25.31 24.32 11.47
C ASP A 486 24.99 22.83 11.67
N VAL A 487 25.53 21.97 10.80
CA VAL A 487 25.39 20.51 10.90
C VAL A 487 26.29 19.99 12.03
N ASP A 488 25.68 19.69 13.17
CA ASP A 488 26.37 19.11 14.33
C ASP A 488 26.79 17.65 14.06
N PHE A 489 28.11 17.42 14.00
CA PHE A 489 28.74 16.14 13.68
C PHE A 489 28.62 15.10 14.82
N ASP A 490 28.24 15.54 16.03
CA ASP A 490 28.11 14.70 17.23
C ASP A 490 26.66 14.21 17.47
N SER A 491 25.72 14.59 16.61
CA SER A 491 24.35 14.09 16.64
C SER A 491 24.29 12.64 16.12
N PRO A 492 23.69 11.68 16.85
CA PRO A 492 23.46 10.31 16.38
C PRO A 492 22.31 10.27 15.35
N THR A 493 22.39 11.05 14.27
CA THR A 493 21.51 10.89 13.11
C THR A 493 22.00 9.68 12.33
N CYS A 494 21.23 8.60 12.40
CA CYS A 494 21.55 7.32 11.77
C CYS A 494 20.72 7.18 10.50
N PHE A 495 21.38 7.19 9.33
CA PHE A 495 20.81 7.07 7.98
C PHE A 495 19.89 8.26 7.60
N SER A 496 19.80 8.62 6.32
CA SER A 496 18.85 9.64 5.83
C SER A 496 18.01 8.99 4.74
N LEU A 497 16.79 8.60 5.12
CA LEU A 497 15.66 8.45 4.20
C LEU A 497 14.70 9.63 4.41
N ASP A 498 15.23 10.83 4.64
CA ASP A 498 14.49 11.94 5.21
C ASP A 498 13.39 12.50 4.29
N THR A 499 13.43 12.17 2.99
CA THR A 499 12.36 12.54 2.07
C THR A 499 11.86 11.31 1.33
N ALA A 500 10.57 11.33 0.97
CA ALA A 500 10.00 10.39 0.02
C ALA A 500 10.72 10.39 -1.34
N GLU A 501 11.66 11.33 -1.55
CA GLU A 501 12.49 11.53 -2.73
C GLU A 501 13.89 10.89 -2.64
N ASP A 502 14.46 10.71 -1.43
CA ASP A 502 15.54 9.72 -1.20
C ASP A 502 15.05 8.29 -1.43
N VAL A 503 13.72 8.10 -1.36
CA VAL A 503 12.98 6.91 -1.79
C VAL A 503 12.46 7.04 -3.24
N ALA A 504 12.55 8.22 -3.89
CA ALA A 504 12.01 8.44 -5.24
C ALA A 504 13.01 8.30 -6.37
N LEU A 505 14.28 8.68 -6.20
CA LEU A 505 15.24 8.58 -7.29
C LEU A 505 15.49 7.14 -7.79
N ASP A 506 15.12 6.11 -7.01
CA ASP A 506 15.48 4.72 -7.30
C ASP A 506 14.32 3.78 -7.66
N MET A 507 13.05 4.24 -7.66
CA MET A 507 11.90 3.39 -8.06
C MET A 507 11.21 3.84 -9.36
N ASP A 508 11.67 4.92 -9.99
CA ASP A 508 11.10 5.45 -11.24
C ASP A 508 11.75 4.83 -12.49
N GLY A 509 12.65 3.85 -12.31
CA GLY A 509 13.12 3.00 -13.39
C GLY A 509 12.11 1.89 -13.68
N ASP A 510 11.62 1.82 -14.92
CA ASP A 510 10.86 0.68 -15.41
C ASP A 510 11.65 -0.62 -15.15
N PHE A 511 11.15 -1.47 -14.25
CA PHE A 511 11.74 -2.79 -14.01
C PHE A 511 10.67 -3.87 -14.16
N ASP A 512 10.82 -4.64 -15.24
CA ASP A 512 10.27 -5.98 -15.40
C ASP A 512 10.90 -6.90 -14.33
N PHE A 513 10.06 -7.46 -13.46
CA PHE A 513 10.40 -8.57 -12.58
C PHE A 513 9.99 -9.91 -13.18
#